data_AF-A0A7X6TYK6-F1
#
_entry.id   AF-A0A7X6TYK6-F1
#
_cell.length_a   1.000
_cell.length_b   1.000
_cell.length_c   1.000
_cell.angle_alpha   90.00
_cell.angle_beta   90.00
_cell.angle_gamma   90.00
#
_symmetry.space_group_name_H-M   'P 1'
#
loop_
_entity.id
_entity.type
_entity.pdbx_description
1 polymer ?
#
loop_
_entity_poly.entity_id
_entity_poly.type
_entity_poly.pdbx_seq_one_letter_code
_entity_poly.pdbx_strand_id
1 'polypeptide(L)'
;MIKKLVAVLLLASFLLAGCLFNEQAPDEIKTKVPLGFHSEVDFEDSIFKHITNGGITDDETLPYNIDAITGATTTVEGPAIVTSIPLSVREMENRTEGFYRGVYEDETGPFIYEGLDLYYLLHQMTEGDNGIILTDQAYKVILKDRNRSTISELTLEEIRKAHEDKMPILLAFGIGTLDGTSAAPFVFDAEAEGEYSLGYVKELDNQDGCTRLVYDVENYGNNPEYERFTNVAYIYIAEETEPGFKHTESPVEEFAKSGYMDYIVTFRGSALGYEMNFTVEDLESLVVYDKDGQIKPGGIGYSDHYSLANSTYWYVNEYEGLDLYKMLLYLGMDDAQTMGLADARTTLVNFIAADGMPAQETFSVDTLSYPDGFGFYNKNAGDLNDGDYQSTNADLVETGYPVLLAYGVNNYPYTIHKTDDPYLSGLSNNGGPMRVVFGKTQYHHPNGSHQVQYLKDVIVGQDVLYNTHRYSSDPRANQLAEDPFTIKVFSESQQLLINQQFTVGDLESLIYDETVTSLNKKAAQVKDIYQVDSEKGMVSDFYEG
;
A
#
# COMPACT_ATOMS: atom_id res chain seq x y z
N MET A 1 -13.20 64.00 10.93
CA MET A 1 -14.19 64.80 11.70
C MET A 1 -14.98 63.82 12.56
N ILE A 2 -14.68 63.74 13.86
CA ILE A 2 -15.37 64.49 14.93
C ILE A 2 -16.81 63.97 15.18
N LYS A 3 -16.90 63.19 16.29
CA LYS A 3 -17.92 63.26 17.38
C LYS A 3 -19.23 62.49 17.15
N LYS A 4 -19.89 61.86 18.14
CA LYS A 4 -20.01 61.93 19.63
C LYS A 4 -20.80 60.64 19.99
N LEU A 5 -20.64 59.85 21.05
CA LEU A 5 -20.50 60.03 22.50
C LEU A 5 -21.61 60.84 23.23
N VAL A 6 -22.31 60.11 24.12
CA VAL A 6 -22.92 60.44 25.44
C VAL A 6 -24.43 60.72 25.54
N ALA A 7 -24.99 60.11 26.60
CA ALA A 7 -26.09 60.56 27.50
C ALA A 7 -27.46 59.89 27.24
N VAL A 8 -28.24 59.35 28.20
CA VAL A 8 -28.72 59.87 29.51
C VAL A 8 -29.53 58.77 30.26
N LEU A 9 -29.29 58.64 31.59
CA LEU A 9 -30.16 58.47 32.79
C LEU A 9 -31.54 57.71 32.71
N LEU A 10 -32.24 57.22 33.76
CA LEU A 10 -32.23 57.31 35.24
C LEU A 10 -33.16 56.22 35.86
N LEU A 11 -32.86 55.79 37.10
CA LEU A 11 -33.73 55.46 38.27
C LEU A 11 -35.11 54.76 38.12
N ALA A 12 -35.33 53.71 38.92
CA ALA A 12 -36.20 53.79 40.12
C ALA A 12 -36.08 52.54 41.03
N SER A 13 -35.98 52.80 42.32
CA SER A 13 -35.88 51.90 43.47
C SER A 13 -37.22 51.77 44.21
N PHE A 14 -37.56 50.57 44.71
CA PHE A 14 -38.46 50.39 45.85
C PHE A 14 -38.02 49.21 46.73
N LEU A 15 -38.15 49.41 48.05
CA LEU A 15 -37.66 48.59 49.17
C LEU A 15 -38.85 47.93 49.90
N LEU A 16 -38.58 46.73 50.47
CA LEU A 16 -39.19 46.07 51.65
C LEU A 16 -40.64 45.54 51.57
N ALA A 17 -40.81 44.20 51.55
CA ALA A 17 -41.01 43.37 52.77
C ALA A 17 -41.69 42.01 52.47
N GLY A 18 -41.01 40.92 52.82
CA GLY A 18 -41.56 39.69 53.41
C GLY A 18 -42.55 38.83 52.62
N CYS A 19 -42.09 37.68 52.11
CA CYS A 19 -42.59 36.35 52.47
C CYS A 19 -41.75 35.26 51.80
N LEU A 20 -41.48 34.20 52.56
CA LEU A 20 -40.81 32.96 52.17
C LEU A 20 -41.38 32.37 50.87
N PHE A 21 -40.51 31.81 50.01
CA PHE A 21 -40.64 30.48 49.36
C PHE A 21 -39.70 30.37 48.13
N ASN A 22 -38.87 29.32 48.12
CA ASN A 22 -38.17 28.68 46.99
C ASN A 22 -37.38 29.55 46.00
N GLU A 23 -36.07 29.66 46.22
CA GLU A 23 -35.09 29.81 45.14
C GLU A 23 -34.74 28.43 44.58
N GLN A 24 -35.17 28.17 43.34
CA GLN A 24 -34.51 27.19 42.47
C GLN A 24 -34.56 27.73 41.05
N ALA A 25 -33.45 28.33 40.62
CA ALA A 25 -32.98 28.40 39.24
C ALA A 25 -31.57 29.02 39.24
N PRO A 26 -30.69 28.72 38.28
CA PRO A 26 -30.74 27.69 37.24
C PRO A 26 -29.60 26.66 37.40
N ASP A 27 -29.77 25.47 36.82
CA ASP A 27 -28.67 24.52 36.61
C ASP A 27 -27.61 25.22 35.73
N GLU A 28 -26.50 25.60 36.36
CA GLU A 28 -25.26 25.86 35.65
C GLU A 28 -24.84 24.56 34.94
N ILE A 29 -24.70 24.66 33.62
CA ILE A 29 -24.01 23.70 32.78
C ILE A 29 -22.65 23.45 33.42
N LYS A 30 -22.51 22.27 34.04
CA LYS A 30 -21.24 21.78 34.54
C LYS A 30 -20.34 21.58 33.33
N THR A 31 -19.34 22.44 33.21
CA THR A 31 -18.15 22.21 32.40
C THR A 31 -17.59 20.82 32.71
N LYS A 32 -17.46 19.97 31.68
CA LYS A 32 -16.75 18.69 31.71
C LYS A 32 -15.35 18.94 32.30
N VAL A 33 -15.10 18.42 33.50
CA VAL A 33 -13.75 18.34 34.09
C VAL A 33 -13.11 17.07 33.51
N PRO A 34 -11.90 17.13 32.93
CA PRO A 34 -11.19 15.91 32.56
C PRO A 34 -10.81 15.20 33.86
N LEU A 35 -11.42 14.05 34.13
CA LEU A 35 -10.99 13.14 35.19
C LEU A 35 -9.78 12.35 34.67
N GLY A 36 -8.65 13.03 34.52
CA GLY A 36 -7.35 12.38 34.41
C GLY A 36 -7.07 11.63 35.71
N PHE A 37 -7.35 10.33 35.73
CA PHE A 37 -6.94 9.45 36.82
C PHE A 37 -5.43 9.22 36.72
N HIS A 38 -4.66 9.95 37.52
CA HIS A 38 -3.25 9.62 37.79
C HIS A 38 -3.12 9.20 39.26
N SER A 39 -3.42 7.93 39.54
CA SER A 39 -2.70 7.19 40.58
C SER A 39 -1.50 6.50 39.95
N GLU A 40 -0.50 6.11 40.73
CA GLU A 40 0.53 5.15 40.30
C GLU A 40 -0.17 3.85 39.90
N VAL A 41 -0.58 3.75 38.63
CA VAL A 41 -1.21 2.55 38.09
C VAL A 41 -0.10 1.54 37.87
N ASP A 42 -0.19 0.42 38.56
CA ASP A 42 0.65 -0.73 38.27
C ASP A 42 0.12 -1.40 37.00
N PHE A 43 0.95 -1.35 35.96
CA PHE A 43 0.65 -1.94 34.67
C PHE A 43 1.21 -3.35 34.53
N GLU A 44 2.06 -3.85 35.43
CA GLU A 44 2.71 -5.15 35.28
C GLU A 44 1.67 -6.29 35.23
N ASP A 45 0.77 -6.33 36.20
CA ASP A 45 -0.27 -7.36 36.35
C ASP A 45 -1.68 -6.85 35.95
N SER A 46 -1.76 -5.90 35.02
CA SER A 46 -3.03 -5.27 34.65
C SER A 46 -4.05 -6.26 34.06
N ILE A 47 -5.29 -6.21 34.56
CA ILE A 47 -6.44 -7.00 34.07
C ILE A 47 -6.88 -6.60 32.65
N PHE A 48 -6.38 -5.49 32.12
CA PHE A 48 -6.66 -5.02 30.77
C PHE A 48 -5.79 -5.72 29.73
N LYS A 49 -4.71 -6.41 30.14
CA LYS A 49 -3.75 -7.05 29.25
C LYS A 49 -4.12 -8.49 28.90
N HIS A 50 -3.74 -8.91 27.71
CA HIS A 50 -3.84 -10.29 27.27
C HIS A 50 -2.73 -11.17 27.86
N ILE A 51 -1.50 -10.66 27.99
CA ILE A 51 -0.37 -11.42 28.56
C ILE A 51 -0.57 -11.83 30.03
N THR A 52 -1.42 -11.10 30.76
CA THR A 52 -1.79 -11.40 32.16
C THR A 52 -3.05 -12.26 32.25
N ASN A 53 -3.58 -12.71 31.09
CA ASN A 53 -4.82 -13.46 31.00
C ASN A 53 -6.02 -12.73 31.64
N GLY A 54 -6.03 -11.39 31.56
CA GLY A 54 -7.08 -10.56 32.16
C GLY A 54 -7.09 -10.60 33.69
N GLY A 55 -5.96 -10.98 34.31
CA GLY A 55 -5.82 -11.13 35.75
C GLY A 55 -6.35 -12.44 36.34
N ILE A 56 -6.70 -13.43 35.51
CA ILE A 56 -7.17 -14.75 35.97
C ILE A 56 -5.98 -15.68 36.21
N THR A 57 -5.82 -16.16 37.45
CA THR A 57 -4.77 -17.12 37.86
C THR A 57 -5.33 -18.53 38.07
N ASP A 58 -4.71 -19.53 37.42
CA ASP A 58 -4.79 -21.00 37.59
C ASP A 58 -5.91 -21.56 38.51
N ASP A 59 -7.11 -21.73 37.95
CA ASP A 59 -8.12 -22.76 38.28
C ASP A 59 -9.44 -22.58 37.48
N GLU A 60 -9.53 -21.52 36.67
CA GLU A 60 -10.65 -21.26 35.76
C GLU A 60 -10.26 -21.57 34.31
N THR A 61 -11.25 -21.99 33.49
CA THR A 61 -11.08 -22.10 32.04
C THR A 61 -10.48 -20.78 31.54
N LEU A 62 -9.32 -20.82 30.88
CA LEU A 62 -8.66 -19.61 30.39
C LEU A 62 -9.66 -18.81 29.54
N PRO A 63 -9.82 -17.51 29.81
CA PRO A 63 -10.79 -16.68 29.13
C PRO A 63 -10.49 -16.54 27.65
N TYR A 64 -9.28 -16.82 27.13
CA TYR A 64 -8.95 -16.81 25.70
C TYR A 64 -7.64 -17.52 25.38
N ASN A 65 -7.38 -17.83 24.10
CA ASN A 65 -6.08 -18.33 23.66
C ASN A 65 -5.07 -17.17 23.61
N ILE A 66 -4.27 -17.06 24.67
CA ILE A 66 -3.25 -16.02 24.83
C ILE A 66 -2.29 -16.01 23.64
N ASP A 67 -1.87 -17.15 23.12
CA ASP A 67 -0.90 -17.21 22.02
C ASP A 67 -1.49 -16.71 20.69
N ALA A 68 -2.77 -17.00 20.42
CA ALA A 68 -3.46 -16.50 19.23
C ALA A 68 -3.63 -14.98 19.28
N ILE A 69 -4.07 -14.42 20.42
CA ILE A 69 -4.30 -12.98 20.56
C ILE A 69 -2.98 -12.21 20.65
N THR A 70 -2.07 -12.63 21.52
CA THR A 70 -0.82 -11.89 21.72
C THR A 70 0.11 -11.98 20.50
N GLY A 71 -0.10 -12.95 19.60
CA GLY A 71 0.56 -13.04 18.30
C GLY A 71 -0.03 -12.13 17.23
N ALA A 72 -1.19 -11.50 17.45
CA ALA A 72 -1.76 -10.53 16.51
C ALA A 72 -0.82 -9.33 16.37
N THR A 73 -0.68 -8.82 15.15
CA THR A 73 0.26 -7.73 14.83
C THR A 73 -0.44 -6.49 14.33
N THR A 74 -0.05 -5.33 14.86
CA THR A 74 -0.27 -4.02 14.25
C THR A 74 0.98 -3.64 13.47
N THR A 75 0.85 -3.23 12.21
CA THR A 75 2.01 -2.88 11.37
C THR A 75 2.20 -1.37 11.30
N VAL A 76 3.40 -0.89 11.62
CA VAL A 76 3.83 0.48 11.37
C VAL A 76 4.52 0.52 10.01
N GLU A 77 4.00 1.32 9.09
CA GLU A 77 4.45 1.37 7.69
C GLU A 77 4.28 2.75 7.08
N GLY A 78 4.64 2.92 5.80
CA GLY A 78 4.48 4.18 5.07
C GLY A 78 5.79 4.82 4.61
N PRO A 79 5.70 5.90 3.80
CA PRO A 79 6.86 6.57 3.22
C PRO A 79 7.75 7.23 4.27
N ALA A 80 7.17 7.67 5.39
CA ALA A 80 7.87 8.48 6.38
C ALA A 80 8.48 7.68 7.54
N ILE A 81 8.78 6.39 7.32
CA ILE A 81 9.58 5.57 8.22
C ILE A 81 10.71 4.87 7.50
N VAL A 82 11.78 4.57 8.23
CA VAL A 82 12.98 3.91 7.67
C VAL A 82 12.71 2.47 7.25
N THR A 83 11.89 1.74 8.01
CA THR A 83 11.50 0.35 7.71
C THR A 83 10.12 0.06 8.26
N SER A 84 9.36 -0.80 7.56
CA SER A 84 8.10 -1.33 8.09
C SER A 84 8.38 -2.27 9.26
N ILE A 85 7.63 -2.11 10.34
CA ILE A 85 7.76 -2.87 11.59
C ILE A 85 6.41 -3.49 11.95
N PRO A 86 6.28 -4.83 11.90
CA PRO A 86 5.17 -5.51 12.55
C PRO A 86 5.39 -5.51 14.07
N LEU A 87 4.40 -5.08 14.84
CA LEU A 87 4.41 -5.09 16.30
C LEU A 87 3.33 -6.02 16.81
N SER A 88 3.72 -7.09 17.50
CA SER A 88 2.77 -7.98 18.14
C SER A 88 2.12 -7.32 19.38
N VAL A 89 0.89 -7.71 19.69
CA VAL A 89 0.21 -7.35 20.95
C VAL A 89 1.09 -7.76 22.15
N ARG A 90 1.74 -8.92 22.09
CA ARG A 90 2.69 -9.35 23.13
C ARG A 90 3.81 -8.34 23.37
N GLU A 91 4.42 -7.84 22.31
CA GLU A 91 5.51 -6.87 22.42
C GLU A 91 5.01 -5.55 22.96
N MET A 92 3.84 -5.09 22.52
CA MET A 92 3.23 -3.89 23.09
C MET A 92 2.98 -4.08 24.59
N GLU A 93 2.33 -5.16 25.01
CA GLU A 93 1.90 -5.41 26.38
C GLU A 93 3.00 -5.80 27.38
N ASN A 94 4.09 -6.41 26.92
CA ASN A 94 5.24 -6.77 27.77
C ASN A 94 5.98 -5.53 28.32
N ARG A 95 5.62 -4.34 27.83
CA ARG A 95 6.12 -3.06 28.32
C ARG A 95 5.22 -2.54 29.45
N THR A 96 5.67 -1.47 30.08
CA THR A 96 4.89 -0.65 31.02
C THR A 96 5.12 0.84 30.79
N GLU A 97 6.27 1.21 30.22
CA GLU A 97 6.54 2.57 29.82
C GLU A 97 5.66 2.98 28.64
N GLY A 98 5.16 4.22 28.69
CA GLY A 98 4.26 4.75 27.66
C GLY A 98 2.80 4.31 27.82
N PHE A 99 2.47 3.49 28.82
CA PHE A 99 1.09 3.13 29.06
C PHE A 99 0.31 4.21 29.78
N TYR A 100 -0.97 4.24 29.46
CA TYR A 100 -1.91 5.18 30.01
C TYR A 100 -3.26 4.52 30.23
N ARG A 101 -3.90 4.86 31.34
CA ARG A 101 -5.27 4.46 31.67
C ARG A 101 -6.12 5.71 31.85
N GLY A 102 -7.17 5.86 31.07
CA GLY A 102 -8.00 7.06 31.05
C GLY A 102 -9.47 6.78 30.76
N VAL A 103 -10.31 7.78 30.98
CA VAL A 103 -11.74 7.71 30.64
C VAL A 103 -11.96 8.36 29.29
N TYR A 104 -12.58 7.62 28.37
CA TYR A 104 -12.94 8.08 27.03
C TYR A 104 -14.41 7.76 26.77
N GLU A 105 -15.03 8.50 25.85
CA GLU A 105 -16.45 8.40 25.54
C GLU A 105 -16.63 8.43 24.03
N ASP A 106 -17.31 7.42 23.49
CA ASP A 106 -17.85 7.37 22.13
C ASP A 106 -19.39 7.22 22.19
N GLU A 107 -20.04 6.85 21.09
CA GLU A 107 -21.51 6.64 21.09
C GLU A 107 -21.99 5.53 22.04
N THR A 108 -21.12 4.60 22.44
CA THR A 108 -21.44 3.49 23.34
C THR A 108 -21.42 3.90 24.81
N GLY A 109 -20.82 5.06 25.11
CA GLY A 109 -20.79 5.69 26.42
C GLY A 109 -19.38 5.78 27.02
N PRO A 110 -19.27 6.28 28.27
CA PRO A 110 -17.98 6.49 28.91
C PRO A 110 -17.43 5.20 29.54
N PHE A 111 -16.19 4.84 29.17
CA PHE A 111 -15.47 3.69 29.71
C PHE A 111 -14.03 4.05 30.08
N ILE A 112 -13.43 3.22 30.93
CA ILE A 112 -11.99 3.23 31.20
C ILE A 112 -11.31 2.43 30.11
N TYR A 113 -10.30 3.01 29.47
CA TYR A 113 -9.44 2.33 28.51
C TYR A 113 -8.02 2.30 29.00
N GLU A 114 -7.31 1.22 28.69
CA GLU A 114 -5.87 1.09 28.93
C GLU A 114 -5.16 0.71 27.63
N GLY A 115 -4.05 1.37 27.36
CA GLY A 115 -3.33 1.23 26.12
C GLY A 115 -1.94 1.82 26.12
N LEU A 116 -1.28 1.66 24.97
CA LEU A 116 -0.03 2.34 24.65
C LEU A 116 -0.33 3.71 24.04
N ASP A 117 0.33 4.73 24.57
CA ASP A 117 0.33 6.07 23.98
C ASP A 117 1.02 6.08 22.62
N LEU A 118 0.31 6.50 21.58
CA LEU A 118 0.81 6.59 20.22
C LEU A 118 2.03 7.52 20.11
N TYR A 119 2.08 8.60 20.89
CA TYR A 119 3.27 9.46 20.93
C TYR A 119 4.51 8.69 21.43
N TYR A 120 4.33 7.91 22.49
CA TYR A 120 5.40 7.08 23.05
C TYR A 120 5.87 6.02 22.05
N LEU A 121 4.92 5.35 21.38
CA LEU A 121 5.22 4.38 20.33
C LEU A 121 6.14 5.00 19.25
N LEU A 122 5.77 6.16 18.72
CA LEU A 122 6.46 6.77 17.58
C LEU A 122 7.81 7.41 17.93
N HIS A 123 7.99 7.87 19.17
CA HIS A 123 9.17 8.66 19.56
C HIS A 123 10.08 8.02 20.60
N GLN A 124 9.63 6.98 21.31
CA GLN A 124 10.38 6.35 22.40
C GLN A 124 10.66 4.87 22.14
N MET A 125 9.86 4.19 21.30
CA MET A 125 10.14 2.82 20.89
C MET A 125 11.07 2.77 19.66
N THR A 126 12.25 3.37 19.76
CA THR A 126 13.19 3.53 18.64
C THR A 126 14.36 2.54 18.65
N GLU A 127 14.48 1.71 19.68
CA GLU A 127 15.59 0.77 19.87
C GLU A 127 15.21 -0.69 19.55
N GLY A 128 16.23 -1.49 19.21
CA GLY A 128 16.09 -2.91 18.90
C GLY A 128 15.64 -3.20 17.47
N ASP A 129 15.44 -4.49 17.17
CA ASP A 129 15.08 -4.96 15.82
C ASP A 129 13.70 -4.46 15.36
N ASN A 130 12.84 -4.06 16.30
CA ASN A 130 11.49 -3.53 16.07
C ASN A 130 11.40 -2.04 16.44
N GLY A 131 12.52 -1.30 16.39
CA GLY A 131 12.54 0.13 16.62
C GLY A 131 11.83 0.90 15.50
N ILE A 132 10.89 1.77 15.86
CA ILE A 132 10.23 2.69 14.93
C ILE A 132 11.13 3.89 14.75
N ILE A 133 11.55 4.14 13.51
CA ILE A 133 12.41 5.27 13.15
C ILE A 133 11.68 6.08 12.08
N LEU A 134 11.19 7.25 12.49
CA LEU A 134 10.58 8.23 11.58
C LEU A 134 11.66 8.88 10.70
N THR A 135 11.30 9.23 9.47
CA THR A 135 12.15 10.09 8.63
C THR A 135 11.97 11.56 9.04
N ASP A 136 12.88 12.42 8.59
CA ASP A 136 12.76 13.88 8.80
C ASP A 136 11.56 14.50 8.05
N GLN A 137 10.91 13.75 7.15
CA GLN A 137 9.73 14.17 6.39
C GLN A 137 8.40 13.70 7.02
N ALA A 138 8.45 12.96 8.13
CA ALA A 138 7.26 12.48 8.80
C ALA A 138 6.37 13.64 9.27
N TYR A 139 5.10 13.58 8.90
CA TYR A 139 4.16 14.67 9.12
C TYR A 139 2.87 14.21 9.79
N LYS A 140 2.25 13.14 9.28
CA LYS A 140 0.97 12.64 9.79
C LYS A 140 0.93 11.12 9.88
N VAL A 141 -0.02 10.64 10.65
CA VAL A 141 -0.32 9.24 10.90
C VAL A 141 -1.73 8.95 10.43
N ILE A 142 -1.87 7.94 9.58
CA ILE A 142 -3.13 7.43 9.07
C ILE A 142 -3.36 6.06 9.74
N LEU A 143 -4.34 6.00 10.62
CA LEU A 143 -4.71 4.80 11.37
C LEU A 143 -5.69 4.02 10.52
N LYS A 144 -5.44 2.72 10.31
CA LYS A 144 -6.25 1.89 9.42
C LYS A 144 -6.66 0.56 10.05
N ASP A 145 -7.82 0.08 9.63
CA ASP A 145 -8.37 -1.21 10.08
C ASP A 145 -7.66 -2.39 9.39
N ARG A 146 -8.08 -3.63 9.69
CA ARG A 146 -7.51 -4.85 9.08
C ARG A 146 -7.61 -4.93 7.55
N ASN A 147 -8.55 -4.21 6.95
CA ASN A 147 -8.77 -4.10 5.52
C ASN A 147 -8.10 -2.85 4.91
N ARG A 148 -7.32 -2.11 5.73
CA ARG A 148 -6.65 -0.85 5.39
C ARG A 148 -7.59 0.31 5.08
N SER A 149 -8.85 0.24 5.52
CA SER A 149 -9.74 1.40 5.51
C SER A 149 -9.24 2.43 6.52
N THR A 150 -9.23 3.71 6.15
CA THR A 150 -8.83 4.79 7.06
C THR A 150 -9.83 4.95 8.20
N ILE A 151 -9.35 4.88 9.43
CA ILE A 151 -10.09 5.12 10.67
C ILE A 151 -9.85 6.54 11.16
N SER A 152 -8.63 7.07 11.03
CA SER A 152 -8.35 8.44 11.48
C SER A 152 -7.07 8.97 10.85
N GLU A 153 -7.01 10.28 10.66
CA GLU A 153 -5.81 10.99 10.28
C GLU A 153 -5.46 12.03 11.34
N LEU A 154 -4.22 11.97 11.81
CA LEU A 154 -3.68 12.81 12.88
C LEU A 154 -2.30 13.31 12.47
N THR A 155 -2.05 14.61 12.56
CA THR A 155 -0.69 15.14 12.45
C THR A 155 0.16 14.71 13.65
N LEU A 156 1.48 14.61 13.47
CA LEU A 156 2.40 14.34 14.58
C LEU A 156 2.31 15.41 15.68
N GLU A 157 1.96 16.64 15.30
CA GLU A 157 1.75 17.76 16.23
C GLU A 157 0.48 17.56 17.08
N GLU A 158 -0.62 17.07 16.50
CA GLU A 158 -1.82 16.71 17.27
C GLU A 158 -1.55 15.57 18.23
N ILE A 159 -0.81 14.55 17.81
CA ILE A 159 -0.41 13.42 18.67
C ILE A 159 0.45 13.91 19.84
N ARG A 160 1.44 14.77 19.57
CA ARG A 160 2.26 15.41 20.61
C ARG A 160 1.41 16.23 21.59
N LYS A 161 0.47 17.03 21.06
CA LYS A 161 -0.41 17.86 21.88
C LYS A 161 -1.32 17.01 22.77
N ALA A 162 -1.91 15.93 22.25
CA ALA A 162 -2.73 14.98 23.01
C ALA A 162 -1.95 14.37 24.19
N HIS A 163 -0.69 13.98 23.95
CA HIS A 163 0.23 13.51 24.99
C HIS A 163 0.50 14.58 26.07
N GLU A 164 0.78 15.82 25.67
CA GLU A 164 1.08 16.93 26.58
C GLU A 164 -0.14 17.35 27.42
N ASP A 165 -1.33 17.32 26.82
CA ASP A 165 -2.61 17.63 27.45
C ASP A 165 -3.12 16.50 28.37
N LYS A 166 -2.35 15.41 28.51
CA LYS A 166 -2.70 14.22 29.32
C LYS A 166 -4.00 13.57 28.88
N MET A 167 -4.26 13.59 27.58
CA MET A 167 -5.34 12.86 26.91
C MET A 167 -4.76 12.23 25.64
N PRO A 168 -3.79 11.30 25.77
CA PRO A 168 -3.07 10.75 24.62
C PRO A 168 -4.00 10.01 23.67
N ILE A 169 -3.56 9.93 22.41
CA ILE A 169 -4.14 9.01 21.43
C ILE A 169 -3.68 7.60 21.81
N LEU A 170 -4.61 6.71 22.13
CA LEU A 170 -4.31 5.37 22.62
C LEU A 170 -4.49 4.30 21.56
N LEU A 171 -3.54 3.39 21.54
CA LEU A 171 -3.72 2.02 21.07
C LEU A 171 -4.15 1.19 22.28
N ALA A 172 -5.46 1.19 22.55
CA ALA A 172 -6.06 0.53 23.70
C ALA A 172 -6.11 -0.98 23.50
N PHE A 173 -5.64 -1.75 24.48
CA PHE A 173 -5.70 -3.21 24.49
C PHE A 173 -6.75 -3.76 25.46
N GLY A 174 -7.37 -2.91 26.29
CA GLY A 174 -8.50 -3.30 27.13
C GLY A 174 -9.45 -2.16 27.49
N ILE A 175 -10.59 -2.55 28.07
CA ILE A 175 -11.71 -1.68 28.44
C ILE A 175 -12.29 -2.08 29.81
N GLY A 176 -12.89 -1.13 30.54
CA GLY A 176 -13.55 -1.37 31.82
C GLY A 176 -14.61 -0.33 32.18
N THR A 177 -15.49 -0.67 33.12
CA THR A 177 -16.55 0.21 33.62
C THR A 177 -16.00 1.28 34.56
N LEU A 178 -16.67 2.44 34.62
CA LEU A 178 -16.25 3.56 35.47
C LEU A 178 -16.23 3.25 36.97
N ASP A 179 -17.04 2.27 37.41
CA ASP A 179 -17.08 1.81 38.79
C ASP A 179 -16.03 0.73 39.11
N GLY A 180 -15.25 0.30 38.11
CA GLY A 180 -14.20 -0.71 38.22
C GLY A 180 -14.71 -2.12 38.51
N THR A 181 -16.02 -2.38 38.34
CA THR A 181 -16.61 -3.69 38.63
C THR A 181 -16.39 -4.71 37.51
N SER A 182 -16.16 -4.25 36.29
CA SER A 182 -15.89 -5.09 35.12
C SER A 182 -14.78 -4.47 34.28
N ALA A 183 -13.80 -5.28 33.87
CA ALA A 183 -12.77 -4.92 32.91
C ALA A 183 -12.25 -6.17 32.21
N ALA A 184 -11.86 -6.01 30.95
CA ALA A 184 -11.33 -7.10 30.14
C ALA A 184 -10.42 -6.54 29.03
N PRO A 185 -9.45 -7.34 28.55
CA PRO A 185 -8.79 -7.07 27.29
C PRO A 185 -9.78 -7.15 26.12
N PHE A 186 -9.40 -6.60 24.96
CA PHE A 186 -10.17 -6.78 23.74
C PHE A 186 -10.06 -8.21 23.16
N VAL A 187 -10.97 -8.63 22.29
CA VAL A 187 -10.94 -9.95 21.63
C VAL A 187 -11.23 -9.78 20.14
N PHE A 188 -10.91 -10.79 19.32
CA PHE A 188 -11.01 -10.65 17.87
C PHE A 188 -12.43 -10.43 17.38
N ASP A 189 -13.34 -11.35 17.69
CA ASP A 189 -14.71 -11.34 17.18
C ASP A 189 -15.60 -12.22 18.07
N ALA A 190 -16.73 -11.70 18.56
CA ALA A 190 -17.66 -12.48 19.36
C ALA A 190 -18.54 -13.45 18.55
N GLU A 191 -18.68 -13.23 17.23
CA GLU A 191 -19.51 -14.05 16.35
C GLU A 191 -18.81 -15.32 15.87
N ALA A 192 -17.47 -15.34 15.89
CA ALA A 192 -16.67 -16.51 15.54
C ALA A 192 -16.56 -17.49 16.73
N GLU A 193 -17.46 -18.48 16.82
CA GLU A 193 -17.39 -19.53 17.87
C GLU A 193 -16.01 -20.21 17.87
N GLY A 194 -15.24 -20.07 18.95
CA GLY A 194 -13.91 -20.68 19.07
C GLY A 194 -12.91 -19.83 19.88
N GLU A 195 -11.62 -20.14 19.75
CA GLU A 195 -10.53 -19.50 20.51
C GLU A 195 -10.45 -17.97 20.37
N TYR A 196 -11.10 -17.41 19.35
CA TYR A 196 -11.10 -16.00 18.97
C TYR A 196 -12.26 -15.18 19.56
N SER A 197 -13.32 -15.84 20.05
CA SER A 197 -14.47 -15.23 20.77
C SER A 197 -14.43 -15.46 22.29
N LEU A 198 -13.57 -16.38 22.75
CA LEU A 198 -13.30 -16.57 24.16
C LEU A 198 -12.90 -15.20 24.77
N GLY A 199 -13.51 -14.84 25.90
CA GLY A 199 -13.17 -13.61 26.63
C GLY A 199 -14.07 -12.42 26.30
N TYR A 200 -15.03 -12.61 25.39
CA TYR A 200 -16.05 -11.61 25.11
C TYR A 200 -16.93 -11.35 26.33
N VAL A 201 -17.01 -10.08 26.73
CA VAL A 201 -17.85 -9.55 27.80
C VAL A 201 -18.86 -8.60 27.17
N LYS A 202 -20.10 -9.06 27.04
CA LYS A 202 -21.20 -8.30 26.39
C LYS A 202 -21.40 -6.89 26.95
N GLU A 203 -21.19 -6.70 28.25
CA GLU A 203 -21.36 -5.40 28.92
C GLU A 203 -20.28 -4.38 28.54
N LEU A 204 -19.09 -4.87 28.16
CA LEU A 204 -17.96 -4.06 27.72
C LEU A 204 -17.88 -3.96 26.20
N ASP A 205 -18.62 -4.81 25.48
CA ASP A 205 -18.56 -4.97 24.04
C ASP A 205 -17.12 -5.01 23.51
N ASN A 206 -16.26 -5.79 24.17
CA ASN A 206 -14.81 -5.79 24.01
C ASN A 206 -14.31 -6.61 22.79
N GLN A 207 -15.09 -6.73 21.73
CA GLN A 207 -14.73 -7.45 20.50
C GLN A 207 -14.00 -6.56 19.48
N ASP A 208 -14.08 -6.85 18.17
CA ASP A 208 -13.54 -5.98 17.11
C ASP A 208 -12.03 -5.74 17.24
N GLY A 209 -11.27 -6.83 17.35
CA GLY A 209 -9.81 -6.84 17.35
C GLY A 209 -9.14 -6.47 18.68
N CYS A 210 -7.92 -6.97 18.86
CA CYS A 210 -7.18 -6.94 20.13
C CYS A 210 -6.55 -5.57 20.47
N THR A 211 -6.67 -4.58 19.58
CA THR A 211 -6.17 -3.22 19.78
C THR A 211 -7.12 -2.25 19.11
N ARG A 212 -7.60 -1.25 19.86
CA ARG A 212 -8.55 -0.23 19.38
C ARG A 212 -7.94 1.18 19.42
N LEU A 213 -8.34 2.02 18.48
CA LEU A 213 -8.01 3.44 18.50
C LEU A 213 -8.94 4.17 19.46
N VAL A 214 -8.40 4.80 20.50
CA VAL A 214 -9.18 5.54 21.49
C VAL A 214 -8.58 6.92 21.68
N TYR A 215 -9.37 7.97 21.45
CA TYR A 215 -8.94 9.35 21.63
C TYR A 215 -10.11 10.33 21.73
N ASP A 216 -9.81 11.57 22.07
CA ASP A 216 -10.78 12.66 22.10
C ASP A 216 -11.01 13.21 20.68
N VAL A 217 -12.04 12.68 20.02
CA VAL A 217 -12.44 13.00 18.64
C VAL A 217 -12.95 14.44 18.47
N GLU A 218 -13.34 15.10 19.56
CA GLU A 218 -13.80 16.49 19.52
C GLU A 218 -12.61 17.46 19.45
N ASN A 219 -11.46 17.06 20.01
CA ASN A 219 -10.28 17.92 20.16
C ASN A 219 -9.12 17.57 19.22
N TYR A 220 -9.07 16.36 18.65
CA TYR A 220 -7.97 15.90 17.83
C TYR A 220 -8.42 15.18 16.56
N GLY A 221 -7.59 15.26 15.52
CA GLY A 221 -7.76 14.52 14.29
C GLY A 221 -8.89 15.06 13.42
N ASN A 222 -9.00 14.49 12.22
CA ASN A 222 -10.06 14.84 11.28
C ASN A 222 -10.84 13.58 10.90
N ASN A 223 -11.77 13.15 11.75
CA ASN A 223 -12.73 12.12 11.36
C ASN A 223 -14.16 12.39 11.86
N PRO A 224 -15.02 13.01 11.03
CA PRO A 224 -16.42 13.25 11.39
C PRO A 224 -17.29 11.98 11.39
N GLU A 225 -16.81 10.87 10.83
CA GLU A 225 -17.53 9.58 10.76
C GLU A 225 -17.04 8.58 11.83
N TYR A 226 -16.11 8.97 12.71
CA TYR A 226 -15.65 8.12 13.81
C TYR A 226 -16.67 8.10 14.95
N GLU A 227 -17.71 7.28 14.78
CA GLU A 227 -18.81 7.21 15.75
C GLU A 227 -18.48 6.29 16.93
N ARG A 228 -17.64 5.26 16.71
CA ARG A 228 -17.31 4.21 17.67
C ARG A 228 -15.86 3.79 17.61
N PHE A 229 -15.26 3.51 18.76
CA PHE A 229 -13.89 3.01 18.83
C PHE A 229 -13.75 1.61 18.22
N THR A 230 -12.83 1.46 17.26
CA THR A 230 -12.65 0.25 16.43
C THR A 230 -11.21 -0.23 16.34
N ASN A 231 -10.99 -1.42 15.79
CA ASN A 231 -9.67 -2.06 15.63
C ASN A 231 -8.68 -1.19 14.84
N VAL A 232 -7.43 -1.12 15.30
CA VAL A 232 -6.29 -0.68 14.47
C VAL A 232 -5.40 -1.85 14.12
N ALA A 233 -5.18 -2.06 12.82
CA ALA A 233 -4.23 -3.04 12.31
C ALA A 233 -3.01 -2.40 11.64
N TYR A 234 -3.12 -1.16 11.15
CA TYR A 234 -2.01 -0.45 10.52
C TYR A 234 -1.90 0.99 11.00
N ILE A 235 -0.65 1.42 11.15
CA ILE A 235 -0.26 2.78 11.50
C ILE A 235 0.62 3.28 10.35
N TYR A 236 0.01 3.98 9.41
CA TYR A 236 0.68 4.44 8.19
C TYR A 236 1.22 5.86 8.38
N ILE A 237 2.54 6.03 8.41
CA ILE A 237 3.19 7.34 8.59
C ILE A 237 3.41 7.97 7.21
N ALA A 238 2.75 9.09 6.98
CA ALA A 238 2.80 9.83 5.72
C ALA A 238 3.62 11.12 5.86
N GLU A 239 4.16 11.55 4.72
CA GLU A 239 4.78 12.85 4.53
C GLU A 239 3.70 13.94 4.39
N GLU A 240 4.09 15.21 4.43
CA GLU A 240 3.15 16.33 4.23
C GLU A 240 2.62 16.38 2.79
N THR A 241 3.49 16.04 1.83
CA THR A 241 3.19 16.03 0.40
C THR A 241 3.77 14.78 -0.24
N GLU A 242 3.05 14.21 -1.19
CA GLU A 242 3.47 13.01 -1.91
C GLU A 242 3.87 13.38 -3.36
N PRO A 243 4.81 12.65 -3.97
CA PRO A 243 5.36 12.99 -5.28
C PRO A 243 4.41 12.68 -6.47
N GLY A 244 3.32 11.95 -6.25
CA GLY A 244 2.52 11.42 -7.34
C GLY A 244 3.05 10.08 -7.86
N PHE A 245 2.22 9.34 -8.60
CA PHE A 245 2.62 8.03 -9.14
C PHE A 245 3.66 8.08 -10.26
N LYS A 246 3.68 9.14 -11.08
CA LYS A 246 4.51 9.24 -12.28
C LYS A 246 5.94 9.68 -11.99
N HIS A 247 6.89 9.17 -12.76
CA HIS A 247 8.27 9.65 -12.78
C HIS A 247 8.37 10.99 -13.51
N THR A 248 7.68 11.12 -14.64
CA THR A 248 7.75 12.28 -15.56
C THR A 248 7.25 13.60 -14.97
N GLU A 249 6.34 13.53 -14.02
CA GLU A 249 5.69 14.69 -13.39
C GLU A 249 6.08 14.85 -11.92
N SER A 250 7.01 14.02 -11.42
CA SER A 250 7.38 14.02 -10.01
C SER A 250 8.03 15.35 -9.60
N PRO A 251 7.60 15.98 -8.49
CA PRO A 251 8.26 17.16 -7.94
C PRO A 251 9.59 16.82 -7.25
N VAL A 252 9.90 15.53 -7.08
CA VAL A 252 11.12 15.03 -6.44
C VAL A 252 12.10 14.60 -7.55
N GLU A 253 13.22 15.33 -7.68
CA GLU A 253 14.19 15.14 -8.77
C GLU A 253 14.75 13.73 -8.83
N GLU A 254 14.86 13.04 -7.68
CA GLU A 254 15.36 11.68 -7.60
C GLU A 254 14.46 10.66 -8.29
N PHE A 255 13.13 10.86 -8.28
CA PHE A 255 12.18 10.04 -9.02
C PHE A 255 12.15 10.39 -10.51
N ALA A 256 12.44 11.64 -10.89
CA ALA A 256 12.43 12.12 -12.28
C ALA A 256 13.77 11.88 -13.03
N LYS A 257 14.59 10.91 -12.60
CA LYS A 257 15.86 10.56 -13.25
C LYS A 257 15.62 9.77 -14.53
N SER A 258 16.45 10.02 -15.55
CA SER A 258 16.33 9.38 -16.86
C SER A 258 16.44 7.85 -16.80
N GLY A 259 17.18 7.29 -15.83
CA GLY A 259 17.25 5.84 -15.61
C GLY A 259 15.90 5.16 -15.34
N TYR A 260 14.89 5.90 -14.88
CA TYR A 260 13.51 5.40 -14.77
C TYR A 260 12.69 5.69 -16.02
N MET A 261 12.74 6.93 -16.48
CA MET A 261 11.92 7.39 -17.62
C MET A 261 12.31 6.72 -18.94
N ASP A 262 13.61 6.56 -19.20
CA ASP A 262 14.15 5.95 -20.42
C ASP A 262 14.06 4.42 -20.41
N TYR A 263 13.61 3.81 -19.30
CA TYR A 263 13.48 2.37 -19.18
C TYR A 263 12.52 1.82 -20.24
N ILE A 264 12.95 0.79 -20.98
CA ILE A 264 12.24 0.31 -22.16
C ILE A 264 11.37 -0.90 -21.84
N VAL A 265 10.08 -0.81 -22.16
CA VAL A 265 9.14 -1.94 -22.19
C VAL A 265 8.81 -2.28 -23.64
N THR A 266 9.00 -3.55 -24.00
CA THR A 266 8.76 -4.07 -25.35
C THR A 266 7.40 -4.77 -25.41
N PHE A 267 6.63 -4.50 -26.46
CA PHE A 267 5.40 -5.22 -26.79
C PHE A 267 5.58 -5.94 -28.12
N ARG A 268 5.33 -7.25 -28.15
CA ARG A 268 5.46 -8.05 -29.37
C ARG A 268 4.57 -9.29 -29.37
N GLY A 269 4.66 -10.07 -30.44
CA GLY A 269 4.05 -11.38 -30.56
C GLY A 269 3.06 -11.47 -31.72
N SER A 270 2.66 -12.70 -32.04
CA SER A 270 1.89 -13.00 -33.24
C SER A 270 0.53 -12.29 -33.31
N ALA A 271 -0.08 -11.97 -32.16
CA ALA A 271 -1.36 -11.28 -32.12
C ALA A 271 -1.26 -9.77 -32.37
N LEU A 272 -0.07 -9.18 -32.18
CA LEU A 272 0.24 -7.81 -32.59
C LEU A 272 0.73 -7.78 -34.04
N GLY A 273 1.56 -8.75 -34.45
CA GLY A 273 2.11 -8.80 -35.81
C GLY A 273 3.35 -7.94 -36.03
N TYR A 274 3.84 -7.27 -34.98
CA TYR A 274 5.03 -6.43 -34.97
C TYR A 274 5.58 -6.30 -33.54
N GLU A 275 6.74 -5.66 -33.42
CA GLU A 275 7.36 -5.29 -32.15
C GLU A 275 7.38 -3.77 -32.00
N MET A 276 7.06 -3.27 -30.80
CA MET A 276 7.16 -1.86 -30.42
C MET A 276 7.88 -1.73 -29.09
N ASN A 277 8.66 -0.67 -28.96
CA ASN A 277 9.44 -0.36 -27.77
C ASN A 277 8.98 1.01 -27.27
N PHE A 278 8.62 1.08 -25.99
CA PHE A 278 8.21 2.33 -25.33
C PHE A 278 9.10 2.59 -24.14
N THR A 279 9.47 3.85 -23.96
CA THR A 279 10.03 4.30 -22.68
C THR A 279 8.91 4.34 -21.62
N VAL A 280 9.27 4.36 -20.34
CA VAL A 280 8.29 4.60 -19.27
C VAL A 280 7.66 5.97 -19.42
N GLU A 281 8.42 6.99 -19.85
CA GLU A 281 7.87 8.31 -20.18
C GLU A 281 6.75 8.21 -21.24
N ASP A 282 6.97 7.48 -22.33
CA ASP A 282 5.94 7.26 -23.35
C ASP A 282 4.69 6.62 -22.75
N LEU A 283 4.86 5.59 -21.91
CA LEU A 283 3.75 4.87 -21.28
C LEU A 283 2.98 5.74 -20.27
N GLU A 284 3.67 6.48 -19.41
CA GLU A 284 3.05 7.41 -18.45
C GLU A 284 2.28 8.52 -19.17
N SER A 285 2.74 8.96 -20.34
CA SER A 285 2.08 10.00 -21.14
C SER A 285 0.71 9.58 -21.69
N LEU A 286 0.44 8.27 -21.79
CA LEU A 286 -0.86 7.73 -22.21
C LEU A 286 -1.93 7.83 -21.11
N VAL A 287 -1.52 8.03 -19.85
CA VAL A 287 -2.43 8.23 -18.72
C VAL A 287 -2.75 9.71 -18.58
N VAL A 288 -4.00 10.05 -18.86
CA VAL A 288 -4.50 11.42 -18.88
C VAL A 288 -5.49 11.62 -17.74
N TYR A 289 -5.36 12.72 -17.02
CA TYR A 289 -6.29 13.13 -15.97
C TYR A 289 -7.35 14.10 -16.52
N ASP A 290 -8.50 14.13 -15.87
CA ASP A 290 -9.51 15.16 -16.10
C ASP A 290 -9.19 16.44 -15.30
N LYS A 291 -10.11 17.41 -15.37
CA LYS A 291 -9.97 18.72 -14.72
C LYS A 291 -9.96 18.67 -13.19
N ASP A 292 -10.44 17.56 -12.60
CA ASP A 292 -10.56 17.36 -11.17
C ASP A 292 -9.40 16.50 -10.64
N GLY A 293 -8.41 16.19 -11.49
CA GLY A 293 -7.22 15.41 -11.15
C GLY A 293 -7.44 13.90 -11.12
N GLN A 294 -8.59 13.42 -11.58
CA GLN A 294 -8.92 11.99 -11.64
C GLN A 294 -8.54 11.41 -12.99
N ILE A 295 -8.23 10.12 -13.06
CA ILE A 295 -7.97 9.47 -14.35
C ILE A 295 -9.19 9.63 -15.26
N LYS A 296 -8.93 10.07 -16.49
CA LYS A 296 -9.97 10.33 -17.48
C LYS A 296 -10.74 9.04 -17.80
N PRO A 297 -12.06 8.99 -17.55
CA PRO A 297 -12.87 7.80 -17.82
C PRO A 297 -12.82 7.38 -19.29
N GLY A 298 -12.70 6.08 -19.52
CA GLY A 298 -12.60 5.49 -20.87
C GLY A 298 -11.23 5.65 -21.55
N GLY A 299 -10.24 6.27 -20.87
CA GLY A 299 -8.85 6.24 -21.29
C GLY A 299 -8.17 4.88 -21.04
N ILE A 300 -6.86 4.84 -21.33
CA ILE A 300 -6.01 3.66 -21.09
C ILE A 300 -5.58 3.59 -19.61
N GLY A 301 -5.53 4.72 -18.90
CA GLY A 301 -5.18 4.78 -17.49
C GLY A 301 -6.20 4.10 -16.58
N TYR A 302 -5.70 3.58 -15.45
CA TYR A 302 -6.51 3.07 -14.34
C TYR A 302 -5.75 3.28 -13.02
N SER A 303 -6.48 3.62 -11.96
CA SER A 303 -5.95 3.75 -10.60
C SER A 303 -6.99 3.29 -9.61
N ASP A 304 -6.59 2.42 -8.69
CA ASP A 304 -7.45 1.91 -7.61
C ASP A 304 -6.64 1.16 -6.54
N HIS A 305 -7.30 0.83 -5.44
CA HIS A 305 -6.79 -0.04 -4.39
C HIS A 305 -6.95 -1.51 -4.77
N TYR A 306 -5.85 -2.26 -4.81
CA TYR A 306 -5.88 -3.70 -5.08
C TYR A 306 -5.68 -4.48 -3.78
N SER A 307 -6.59 -5.41 -3.49
CA SER A 307 -6.38 -6.43 -2.45
C SER A 307 -5.43 -7.51 -2.95
N LEU A 308 -4.35 -7.75 -2.23
CA LEU A 308 -3.28 -8.65 -2.62
C LEU A 308 -3.01 -9.65 -1.50
N ALA A 309 -2.68 -10.88 -1.88
CA ALA A 309 -2.22 -11.88 -0.92
C ALA A 309 -0.89 -12.49 -1.37
N ASN A 310 0.02 -12.62 -0.42
CA ASN A 310 1.14 -13.55 -0.51
C ASN A 310 0.76 -14.86 0.17
N SER A 311 1.66 -15.86 0.13
CA SER A 311 1.43 -17.13 0.83
C SER A 311 1.29 -17.00 2.35
N THR A 312 1.66 -15.85 2.94
CA THR A 312 1.74 -15.66 4.40
C THR A 312 0.98 -14.45 4.94
N TYR A 313 0.58 -13.48 4.11
CA TYR A 313 -0.16 -12.29 4.56
C TYR A 313 -0.91 -11.60 3.42
N TRP A 314 -1.88 -10.76 3.80
CA TRP A 314 -2.67 -9.93 2.91
C TRP A 314 -2.28 -8.47 3.04
N TYR A 315 -2.39 -7.70 1.95
CA TYR A 315 -2.11 -6.28 1.94
C TYR A 315 -2.96 -5.58 0.88
N VAL A 316 -3.21 -4.29 1.09
CA VAL A 316 -3.93 -3.42 0.15
C VAL A 316 -3.06 -2.21 -0.13
N ASN A 317 -2.87 -1.92 -1.41
CA ASN A 317 -2.16 -0.74 -1.88
C ASN A 317 -2.92 -0.15 -3.06
N GLU A 318 -2.83 1.16 -3.20
CA GLU A 318 -3.25 1.87 -4.39
C GLU A 318 -2.18 1.73 -5.48
N TYR A 319 -2.58 1.48 -6.71
CA TYR A 319 -1.68 1.42 -7.86
C TYR A 319 -2.26 2.24 -9.00
N GLU A 320 -1.38 2.92 -9.72
CA GLU A 320 -1.72 3.63 -10.95
C GLU A 320 -0.90 3.09 -12.12
N GLY A 321 -1.54 2.99 -13.28
CA GLY A 321 -0.93 2.39 -14.45
C GLY A 321 -1.80 2.40 -15.70
N LEU A 322 -1.41 1.57 -16.67
CA LEU A 322 -2.13 1.32 -17.90
C LEU A 322 -2.95 0.03 -17.78
N ASP A 323 -4.23 0.08 -18.09
CA ASP A 323 -5.06 -1.10 -18.32
C ASP A 323 -4.47 -1.90 -19.49
N LEU A 324 -3.94 -3.09 -19.19
CA LEU A 324 -3.20 -3.90 -20.15
C LEU A 324 -4.05 -4.25 -21.38
N TYR A 325 -5.34 -4.60 -21.20
CA TYR A 325 -6.19 -4.94 -22.32
C TYR A 325 -6.38 -3.74 -23.25
N LYS A 326 -6.71 -2.57 -22.68
CA LYS A 326 -6.87 -1.34 -23.45
C LYS A 326 -5.57 -0.91 -24.13
N MET A 327 -4.43 -1.10 -23.46
CA MET A 327 -3.11 -0.85 -24.04
C MET A 327 -2.89 -1.74 -25.27
N LEU A 328 -3.14 -3.04 -25.17
CA LEU A 328 -2.99 -3.95 -26.30
C LEU A 328 -3.92 -3.61 -27.48
N LEU A 329 -5.15 -3.18 -27.22
CA LEU A 329 -6.06 -2.68 -28.26
C LEU A 329 -5.54 -1.40 -28.92
N TYR A 330 -5.05 -0.45 -28.11
CA TYR A 330 -4.42 0.78 -28.61
C TYR A 330 -3.23 0.47 -29.52
N LEU A 331 -2.47 -0.56 -29.16
CA LEU A 331 -1.35 -1.07 -29.92
C LEU A 331 -1.75 -1.87 -31.17
N GLY A 332 -3.03 -2.06 -31.47
CA GLY A 332 -3.53 -2.69 -32.70
C GLY A 332 -3.85 -4.18 -32.58
N MET A 333 -3.90 -4.75 -31.37
CA MET A 333 -4.46 -6.09 -31.15
C MET A 333 -5.96 -6.08 -31.45
N ASP A 334 -6.46 -7.11 -32.14
CA ASP A 334 -7.91 -7.31 -32.30
C ASP A 334 -8.59 -7.49 -30.94
N ASP A 335 -9.81 -6.97 -30.77
CA ASP A 335 -10.57 -7.24 -29.55
C ASP A 335 -11.02 -8.71 -29.45
N ALA A 336 -11.29 -9.19 -28.24
CA ALA A 336 -11.67 -10.58 -27.98
C ALA A 336 -12.90 -11.04 -28.80
N GLN A 337 -13.83 -10.12 -29.09
CA GLN A 337 -15.01 -10.41 -29.91
C GLN A 337 -14.63 -10.63 -31.38
N THR A 338 -13.74 -9.79 -31.91
CA THR A 338 -13.23 -9.82 -33.28
C THR A 338 -12.34 -11.04 -33.51
N MET A 339 -11.47 -11.37 -32.55
CA MET A 339 -10.70 -12.62 -32.56
C MET A 339 -11.62 -13.85 -32.54
N GLY A 340 -12.73 -13.76 -31.81
CA GLY A 340 -13.61 -14.89 -31.53
C GLY A 340 -13.16 -15.67 -30.30
N LEU A 341 -14.13 -16.14 -29.52
CA LEU A 341 -13.92 -16.69 -28.18
C LEU A 341 -12.89 -17.84 -28.10
N ALA A 342 -12.83 -18.72 -29.11
CA ALA A 342 -11.90 -19.85 -29.11
C ALA A 342 -10.44 -19.38 -29.20
N ASP A 343 -10.17 -18.41 -30.06
CA ASP A 343 -8.83 -17.88 -30.29
C ASP A 343 -8.44 -16.92 -29.17
N ALA A 344 -9.38 -16.08 -28.70
CA ALA A 344 -9.15 -15.19 -27.55
C ALA A 344 -8.75 -15.94 -26.27
N ARG A 345 -9.30 -17.14 -26.05
CA ARG A 345 -8.96 -18.01 -24.89
C ARG A 345 -7.60 -18.69 -24.98
N THR A 346 -7.07 -18.84 -26.18
CA THR A 346 -5.81 -19.56 -26.43
C THR A 346 -4.66 -18.62 -26.80
N THR A 347 -4.97 -17.37 -27.12
CA THR A 347 -3.99 -16.29 -27.26
C THR A 347 -3.61 -15.79 -25.88
N LEU A 348 -2.43 -16.20 -25.40
CA LEU A 348 -1.92 -15.86 -24.09
C LEU A 348 -1.04 -14.61 -24.12
N VAL A 349 -1.12 -13.82 -23.07
CA VAL A 349 -0.23 -12.71 -22.75
C VAL A 349 0.76 -13.18 -21.70
N ASN A 350 2.03 -13.16 -22.07
CA ASN A 350 3.16 -13.56 -21.24
C ASN A 350 4.04 -12.35 -20.93
N PHE A 351 4.75 -12.42 -19.82
CA PHE A 351 5.64 -11.35 -19.38
C PHE A 351 7.06 -11.88 -19.18
N ILE A 352 8.05 -11.07 -19.52
CA ILE A 352 9.46 -11.33 -19.21
C ILE A 352 9.98 -10.18 -18.36
N ALA A 353 10.64 -10.52 -17.25
CA ALA A 353 11.31 -9.56 -16.39
C ALA A 353 12.70 -9.19 -16.94
N ALA A 354 13.32 -8.14 -16.42
CA ALA A 354 14.63 -7.65 -16.88
C ALA A 354 15.77 -8.68 -16.76
N ASP A 355 15.61 -9.70 -15.91
CA ASP A 355 16.54 -10.82 -15.80
C ASP A 355 16.35 -11.93 -16.86
N GLY A 356 15.39 -11.75 -17.77
CA GLY A 356 15.05 -12.68 -18.83
C GLY A 356 14.19 -13.85 -18.37
N MET A 357 13.72 -13.86 -17.12
CA MET A 357 12.85 -14.93 -16.62
C MET A 357 11.39 -14.67 -17.00
N PRO A 358 10.67 -15.67 -17.53
CA PRO A 358 9.25 -15.56 -17.78
C PRO A 358 8.49 -15.53 -16.45
N ALA A 359 7.44 -14.71 -16.39
CA ALA A 359 6.50 -14.71 -15.28
C ALA A 359 5.75 -16.04 -15.19
N GLN A 360 5.35 -16.42 -13.97
CA GLN A 360 4.56 -17.62 -13.74
C GLN A 360 3.09 -17.41 -14.16
N GLU A 361 2.56 -16.21 -13.94
CA GLU A 361 1.19 -15.85 -14.29
C GLU A 361 1.12 -15.40 -15.75
N THR A 362 0.08 -15.88 -16.44
CA THR A 362 -0.22 -15.53 -17.84
C THR A 362 -1.72 -15.33 -17.96
N PHE A 363 -2.13 -14.48 -18.90
CA PHE A 363 -3.55 -14.16 -19.07
C PHE A 363 -3.98 -14.40 -20.51
N SER A 364 -5.14 -15.02 -20.73
CA SER A 364 -5.71 -15.05 -22.09
C SER A 364 -6.29 -13.69 -22.46
N VAL A 365 -6.37 -13.39 -23.76
CA VAL A 365 -7.06 -12.19 -24.25
C VAL A 365 -8.53 -12.16 -23.79
N ASP A 366 -9.20 -13.32 -23.73
CA ASP A 366 -10.56 -13.46 -23.18
C ASP A 366 -10.61 -12.99 -21.71
N THR A 367 -9.68 -13.46 -20.89
CA THR A 367 -9.57 -13.08 -19.47
C THR A 367 -9.33 -11.57 -19.30
N LEU A 368 -8.39 -11.02 -20.07
CA LEU A 368 -8.08 -9.58 -20.02
C LEU A 368 -9.26 -8.71 -20.47
N SER A 369 -10.08 -9.21 -21.40
CA SER A 369 -11.28 -8.49 -21.88
C SER A 369 -12.41 -8.42 -20.85
N TYR A 370 -12.32 -9.17 -19.75
CA TYR A 370 -13.36 -9.28 -18.72
C TYR A 370 -12.79 -8.94 -17.33
N PRO A 371 -12.58 -7.64 -17.02
CA PRO A 371 -12.00 -7.21 -15.75
C PRO A 371 -12.86 -7.57 -14.53
N ASP A 372 -14.17 -7.82 -14.71
CA ASP A 372 -15.05 -8.31 -13.64
C ASP A 372 -14.65 -9.70 -13.11
N GLY A 373 -13.81 -10.45 -13.84
CA GLY A 373 -13.21 -11.69 -13.36
C GLY A 373 -12.15 -11.51 -12.28
N PHE A 374 -11.74 -10.26 -12.02
CA PHE A 374 -10.77 -9.88 -11.00
C PHE A 374 -11.45 -8.98 -9.97
N GLY A 375 -11.29 -9.34 -8.70
CA GLY A 375 -11.97 -8.68 -7.60
C GLY A 375 -11.05 -8.23 -6.48
N PHE A 376 -11.63 -7.36 -5.66
CA PHE A 376 -11.14 -6.95 -4.36
C PHE A 376 -11.83 -7.77 -3.28
N TYR A 377 -11.04 -8.40 -2.42
CA TYR A 377 -11.53 -9.17 -1.31
C TYR A 377 -11.07 -8.57 0.02
N ASN A 378 -11.99 -8.48 0.97
CA ASN A 378 -11.66 -8.22 2.36
C ASN A 378 -11.23 -9.52 3.01
N LYS A 379 -10.18 -9.46 3.84
CA LYS A 379 -9.78 -10.63 4.62
C LYS A 379 -10.83 -10.88 5.70
N ASN A 380 -11.36 -12.11 5.74
CA ASN A 380 -12.35 -12.47 6.73
C ASN A 380 -11.70 -12.69 8.10
N ALA A 381 -12.35 -12.24 9.18
CA ALA A 381 -11.87 -12.45 10.55
C ALA A 381 -11.76 -13.92 10.93
N GLY A 382 -12.65 -14.75 10.39
CA GLY A 382 -12.65 -16.20 10.57
C GLY A 382 -11.59 -16.94 9.74
N ASP A 383 -10.86 -16.24 8.87
CA ASP A 383 -9.74 -16.83 8.14
C ASP A 383 -8.46 -16.83 8.98
N LEU A 384 -8.23 -17.96 9.63
CA LEU A 384 -7.10 -18.19 10.53
C LEU A 384 -5.79 -18.50 9.78
N ASN A 385 -5.80 -18.46 8.45
CA ASN A 385 -4.71 -18.91 7.57
C ASN A 385 -4.28 -20.38 7.79
N ASP A 386 -5.17 -21.23 8.32
CA ASP A 386 -4.94 -22.67 8.48
C ASP A 386 -5.34 -23.49 7.24
N GLY A 387 -5.99 -22.84 6.27
CA GLY A 387 -6.46 -23.42 5.02
C GLY A 387 -7.87 -24.00 5.09
N ASP A 388 -8.55 -23.93 6.25
CA ASP A 388 -9.88 -24.51 6.44
C ASP A 388 -11.00 -23.51 6.10
N TYR A 389 -10.71 -22.21 6.11
CA TYR A 389 -11.68 -21.16 5.85
C TYR A 389 -12.31 -21.26 4.44
N GLN A 390 -13.64 -21.32 4.41
CA GLN A 390 -14.45 -21.34 3.20
C GLN A 390 -15.01 -19.95 2.93
N SER A 391 -14.48 -19.29 1.90
CA SER A 391 -14.92 -17.95 1.51
C SER A 391 -16.39 -17.94 1.06
N THR A 392 -17.06 -16.83 1.33
CA THR A 392 -18.43 -16.53 0.90
C THR A 392 -18.45 -15.37 -0.09
N ASN A 393 -19.61 -15.12 -0.71
CA ASN A 393 -19.78 -13.94 -1.57
C ASN A 393 -19.65 -12.61 -0.82
N ALA A 394 -19.77 -12.60 0.51
CA ALA A 394 -19.60 -11.38 1.30
C ALA A 394 -18.12 -10.95 1.42
N ASP A 395 -17.17 -11.87 1.17
CA ASP A 395 -15.75 -11.54 1.20
C ASP A 395 -15.31 -10.79 -0.07
N LEU A 396 -16.05 -10.95 -1.17
CA LEU A 396 -15.85 -10.21 -2.41
C LEU A 396 -16.55 -8.85 -2.29
N VAL A 397 -15.76 -7.78 -2.27
CA VAL A 397 -16.25 -6.40 -2.11
C VAL A 397 -16.61 -5.79 -3.45
N GLU A 398 -15.71 -5.93 -4.41
CA GLU A 398 -15.80 -5.25 -5.70
C GLU A 398 -15.13 -6.09 -6.79
N THR A 399 -15.58 -5.90 -8.04
CA THR A 399 -15.01 -6.52 -9.24
C THR A 399 -14.72 -5.45 -10.27
N GLY A 400 -13.94 -5.78 -11.31
CA GLY A 400 -13.64 -4.85 -12.40
C GLY A 400 -12.21 -4.34 -12.37
N TYR A 401 -11.32 -5.04 -11.67
CA TYR A 401 -9.90 -4.68 -11.53
C TYR A 401 -9.09 -5.18 -12.73
N PRO A 402 -8.73 -4.34 -13.71
CA PRO A 402 -7.95 -4.79 -14.84
C PRO A 402 -6.56 -5.28 -14.41
N VAL A 403 -5.94 -6.11 -15.24
CA VAL A 403 -4.50 -6.34 -15.17
C VAL A 403 -3.81 -5.04 -15.57
N LEU A 404 -2.98 -4.52 -14.68
CA LEU A 404 -2.39 -3.19 -14.73
C LEU A 404 -0.90 -3.28 -15.01
N LEU A 405 -0.42 -2.47 -15.96
CA LEU A 405 0.99 -2.10 -16.06
C LEU A 405 1.21 -0.89 -15.15
N ALA A 406 1.60 -1.14 -13.91
CA ALA A 406 1.69 -0.16 -12.85
C ALA A 406 3.08 0.50 -12.79
N TYR A 407 3.11 1.84 -12.76
CA TYR A 407 4.35 2.63 -12.64
C TYR A 407 4.55 3.26 -11.26
N GLY A 408 3.56 3.18 -10.37
CA GLY A 408 3.69 3.59 -8.98
C GLY A 408 2.80 2.83 -8.01
N VAL A 409 2.97 3.10 -6.73
CA VAL A 409 2.25 2.51 -5.60
C VAL A 409 2.02 3.54 -4.49
N ASN A 410 0.81 3.58 -3.92
CA ASN A 410 0.41 4.49 -2.83
C ASN A 410 0.85 5.95 -3.07
N ASN A 411 0.70 6.44 -4.31
CA ASN A 411 1.06 7.79 -4.74
C ASN A 411 2.58 8.09 -4.79
N TYR A 412 3.42 7.05 -4.92
CA TYR A 412 4.86 7.17 -5.15
C TYR A 412 5.27 6.40 -6.42
N PRO A 413 6.24 6.88 -7.21
CA PRO A 413 6.75 6.14 -8.35
C PRO A 413 7.57 4.92 -7.92
N TYR A 414 7.64 3.91 -8.78
CA TYR A 414 8.48 2.75 -8.52
C TYR A 414 9.95 3.00 -8.80
N THR A 415 10.78 2.77 -7.80
CA THR A 415 12.22 2.59 -7.97
C THR A 415 12.53 1.22 -8.60
N ILE A 416 13.74 1.09 -9.15
CA ILE A 416 14.24 -0.18 -9.66
C ILE A 416 14.79 -0.96 -8.46
N HIS A 417 15.80 -0.43 -7.79
CA HIS A 417 16.52 -1.13 -6.74
C HIS A 417 16.24 -0.56 -5.34
N LYS A 418 16.39 -1.42 -4.33
CA LYS A 418 16.34 -1.02 -2.90
C LYS A 418 17.49 -0.09 -2.47
N THR A 419 18.48 0.09 -3.35
CA THR A 419 19.63 0.98 -3.12
C THR A 419 19.46 2.32 -3.82
N ASP A 420 18.37 2.51 -4.56
CA ASP A 420 18.09 3.77 -5.22
C ASP A 420 17.76 4.84 -4.16
N ASP A 421 18.25 6.08 -4.35
CA ASP A 421 18.04 7.16 -3.38
C ASP A 421 16.56 7.38 -2.99
N PRO A 422 15.58 7.36 -3.92
CA PRO A 422 14.17 7.57 -3.58
C PRO A 422 13.43 6.28 -3.17
N TYR A 423 14.16 5.20 -2.85
CA TYR A 423 13.55 3.97 -2.34
C TYR A 423 13.01 4.16 -0.92
N LEU A 424 11.75 3.78 -0.71
CA LEU A 424 11.06 3.87 0.57
C LEU A 424 10.73 2.46 1.06
N SER A 425 11.50 1.95 2.02
CA SER A 425 11.32 0.59 2.53
C SER A 425 9.95 0.36 3.16
N GLY A 426 9.38 1.38 3.81
CA GLY A 426 8.03 1.32 4.39
C GLY A 426 6.91 1.22 3.36
N LEU A 427 7.18 1.50 2.09
CA LEU A 427 6.27 1.27 0.96
C LEU A 427 6.64 0.06 0.10
N SER A 428 7.91 -0.35 0.15
CA SER A 428 8.47 -1.33 -0.78
C SER A 428 8.21 -0.94 -2.25
N ASN A 429 8.38 0.34 -2.58
CA ASN A 429 8.22 0.89 -3.93
C ASN A 429 9.38 0.51 -4.88
N ASN A 430 9.94 -0.69 -4.75
CA ASN A 430 10.99 -1.20 -5.65
C ASN A 430 10.43 -2.22 -6.65
N GLY A 431 11.29 -2.66 -7.57
CA GLY A 431 10.91 -3.66 -8.56
C GLY A 431 10.21 -3.08 -9.78
N GLY A 432 10.29 -1.77 -10.00
CA GLY A 432 9.83 -1.10 -11.21
C GLY A 432 10.94 -0.87 -12.25
N PRO A 433 10.86 0.22 -13.02
CA PRO A 433 9.85 1.30 -12.94
C PRO A 433 8.46 0.89 -13.41
N MET A 434 8.31 -0.32 -13.97
CA MET A 434 7.03 -0.89 -14.37
C MET A 434 6.83 -2.29 -13.76
N ARG A 435 5.63 -2.54 -13.24
CA ARG A 435 5.21 -3.82 -12.67
C ARG A 435 3.88 -4.30 -13.27
N VAL A 436 3.63 -5.59 -13.20
CA VAL A 436 2.28 -6.14 -13.51
C VAL A 436 1.55 -6.40 -12.20
N VAL A 437 0.40 -5.76 -12.03
CA VAL A 437 -0.48 -5.87 -10.86
C VAL A 437 -1.87 -6.29 -11.33
N PHE A 438 -2.57 -7.13 -10.56
CA PHE A 438 -3.90 -7.61 -10.94
C PHE A 438 -4.71 -7.99 -9.71
N GLY A 439 -6.04 -7.90 -9.83
CA GLY A 439 -6.97 -8.27 -8.77
C GLY A 439 -6.99 -9.78 -8.53
N LYS A 440 -7.75 -10.22 -7.53
CA LYS A 440 -7.86 -11.64 -7.19
C LYS A 440 -8.98 -12.28 -8.01
N THR A 441 -8.70 -13.43 -8.63
CA THR A 441 -9.76 -14.22 -9.30
C THR A 441 -10.59 -15.06 -8.32
N GLN A 442 -10.08 -15.23 -7.09
CA GLN A 442 -10.76 -15.90 -5.97
C GLN A 442 -10.09 -15.48 -4.66
N TYR A 443 -10.79 -15.65 -3.53
CA TYR A 443 -10.32 -15.27 -2.19
C TYR A 443 -8.91 -15.80 -1.87
N HIS A 444 -8.64 -17.08 -2.11
CA HIS A 444 -7.34 -17.69 -1.80
C HIS A 444 -6.26 -17.51 -2.89
N HIS A 445 -6.50 -16.69 -3.93
CA HIS A 445 -5.50 -16.45 -4.98
C HIS A 445 -4.30 -15.66 -4.42
N PRO A 446 -3.07 -16.20 -4.43
CA PRO A 446 -1.85 -15.49 -3.99
C PRO A 446 -1.32 -14.51 -5.05
N ASN A 447 -2.18 -13.65 -5.59
CA ASN A 447 -1.86 -12.73 -6.67
C ASN A 447 -0.70 -11.76 -6.34
N GLY A 448 -0.51 -11.41 -5.08
CA GLY A 448 0.61 -10.57 -4.63
C GLY A 448 1.98 -11.19 -4.92
N SER A 449 2.09 -12.52 -4.79
CA SER A 449 3.33 -13.26 -5.05
C SER A 449 3.62 -13.47 -6.53
N HIS A 450 2.62 -13.23 -7.39
CA HIS A 450 2.70 -13.42 -8.84
C HIS A 450 2.78 -12.10 -9.62
N GLN A 451 2.93 -10.97 -8.92
CA GLN A 451 3.19 -9.69 -9.55
C GLN A 451 4.54 -9.73 -10.28
N VAL A 452 4.57 -9.25 -11.53
CA VAL A 452 5.80 -9.17 -12.30
C VAL A 452 6.54 -7.91 -11.88
N GLN A 453 7.78 -8.08 -11.43
CA GLN A 453 8.72 -6.98 -11.16
C GLN A 453 9.70 -6.83 -12.33
N TYR A 454 10.22 -5.63 -12.51
CA TYR A 454 11.19 -5.29 -13.56
C TYR A 454 10.64 -5.67 -14.94
N LEU A 455 9.37 -5.36 -15.22
CA LEU A 455 8.74 -5.76 -16.47
C LEU A 455 9.58 -5.27 -17.65
N LYS A 456 9.89 -6.15 -18.61
CA LYS A 456 10.70 -5.81 -19.78
C LYS A 456 9.97 -6.12 -21.09
N ASP A 457 9.35 -7.29 -21.20
CA ASP A 457 8.63 -7.68 -22.40
C ASP A 457 7.19 -8.12 -22.06
N VAL A 458 6.25 -7.70 -22.92
CA VAL A 458 4.86 -8.15 -22.98
C VAL A 458 4.66 -8.86 -24.31
N ILE A 459 4.41 -10.17 -24.27
CA ILE A 459 4.31 -11.03 -25.46
C ILE A 459 2.87 -11.52 -25.60
N VAL A 460 2.23 -11.20 -26.73
CA VAL A 460 0.83 -11.56 -27.02
C VAL A 460 0.76 -12.63 -28.12
N GLY A 461 0.33 -13.83 -27.73
CA GLY A 461 0.31 -15.01 -28.60
C GLY A 461 1.68 -15.71 -28.65
N GLN A 462 2.11 -16.11 -29.84
CA GLN A 462 3.44 -16.71 -30.04
C GLN A 462 4.52 -15.64 -29.98
N ASP A 463 5.64 -15.94 -29.34
CA ASP A 463 6.78 -15.04 -29.31
C ASP A 463 7.43 -14.94 -30.70
N VAL A 464 7.53 -13.73 -31.23
CA VAL A 464 8.13 -13.46 -32.55
C VAL A 464 9.05 -12.26 -32.43
N LEU A 465 10.33 -12.47 -32.74
CA LEU A 465 11.40 -11.48 -32.68
C LEU A 465 11.48 -10.67 -33.99
N TYR A 466 10.56 -9.72 -34.16
CA TYR A 466 10.39 -8.98 -35.41
C TYR A 466 11.59 -8.11 -35.82
N ASN A 467 12.36 -7.61 -34.86
CA ASN A 467 13.49 -6.70 -35.10
C ASN A 467 14.83 -7.41 -35.36
N THR A 468 14.82 -8.73 -35.40
CA THR A 468 16.01 -9.53 -35.75
C THR A 468 15.98 -9.93 -37.21
N HIS A 469 17.13 -10.28 -37.78
CA HIS A 469 17.22 -10.83 -39.12
C HIS A 469 16.96 -12.34 -39.09
N ARG A 470 17.70 -13.07 -38.26
CA ARG A 470 17.68 -14.54 -38.20
C ARG A 470 16.34 -15.10 -37.74
N TYR A 471 15.64 -14.41 -36.83
CA TYR A 471 14.39 -14.88 -36.24
C TYR A 471 13.16 -14.15 -36.79
N SER A 472 13.32 -13.18 -37.68
CA SER A 472 12.20 -12.55 -38.37
C SER A 472 11.58 -13.48 -39.41
N SER A 473 10.26 -13.33 -39.57
CA SER A 473 9.48 -14.02 -40.58
C SER A 473 9.50 -13.33 -41.95
N ASP A 474 10.04 -12.10 -42.08
CA ASP A 474 10.23 -11.45 -43.40
C ASP A 474 11.43 -12.08 -44.12
N PRO A 475 11.23 -12.77 -45.27
CA PRO A 475 12.32 -13.41 -46.00
C PRO A 475 13.42 -12.45 -46.47
N ARG A 476 13.12 -11.16 -46.64
CA ARG A 476 14.10 -10.14 -47.03
C ARG A 476 15.00 -9.76 -45.86
N ALA A 477 14.43 -9.58 -44.67
CA ALA A 477 15.21 -9.35 -43.45
C ALA A 477 16.05 -10.59 -43.12
N ASN A 478 15.46 -11.78 -43.26
CA ASN A 478 16.15 -13.05 -42.98
C ASN A 478 17.37 -13.30 -43.87
N GLN A 479 17.36 -12.83 -45.12
CA GLN A 479 18.54 -12.94 -46.00
C GLN A 479 19.75 -12.16 -45.47
N LEU A 480 19.53 -11.04 -44.77
CA LEU A 480 20.61 -10.24 -44.19
C LEU A 480 21.26 -10.96 -43.00
N ALA A 481 20.64 -11.99 -42.43
CA ALA A 481 21.25 -12.79 -41.36
C ALA A 481 22.54 -13.49 -41.83
N GLU A 482 22.69 -13.73 -43.13
CA GLU A 482 23.89 -14.34 -43.72
C GLU A 482 24.97 -13.32 -44.11
N ASP A 483 24.71 -12.01 -43.92
CA ASP A 483 25.66 -10.97 -44.30
C ASP A 483 26.92 -11.06 -43.42
N PRO A 484 28.11 -11.22 -44.03
CA PRO A 484 29.32 -11.44 -43.27
C PRO A 484 29.95 -10.12 -42.81
N PHE A 485 30.45 -10.10 -41.59
CA PHE A 485 31.33 -9.05 -41.08
C PHE A 485 32.56 -9.66 -40.37
N THR A 486 33.56 -8.84 -40.08
CA THR A 486 34.79 -9.32 -39.43
C THR A 486 35.09 -8.48 -38.19
N ILE A 487 35.11 -9.13 -37.03
CA ILE A 487 35.56 -8.50 -35.79
C ILE A 487 37.07 -8.63 -35.70
N LYS A 488 37.73 -7.48 -35.55
CA LYS A 488 39.16 -7.41 -35.27
C LYS A 488 39.39 -6.71 -33.95
N VAL A 489 39.94 -7.45 -32.97
CA VAL A 489 40.34 -6.88 -31.68
C VAL A 489 41.84 -6.69 -31.68
N PHE A 490 42.28 -5.50 -31.30
CA PHE A 490 43.69 -5.16 -31.18
C PHE A 490 44.03 -4.92 -29.71
N SER A 491 45.24 -5.32 -29.29
CA SER A 491 45.82 -4.92 -28.02
C SER A 491 46.09 -3.41 -27.99
N GLU A 492 46.39 -2.86 -26.81
CA GLU A 492 46.87 -1.48 -26.66
C GLU A 492 48.12 -1.20 -27.52
N SER A 493 48.99 -2.21 -27.70
CA SER A 493 50.16 -2.14 -28.59
C SER A 493 49.84 -2.29 -30.09
N GLN A 494 48.56 -2.24 -30.48
CA GLN A 494 48.06 -2.43 -31.84
C GLN A 494 48.35 -3.82 -32.46
N GLN A 495 48.74 -4.81 -31.66
CA GLN A 495 48.82 -6.20 -32.12
C GLN A 495 47.40 -6.77 -32.27
N LEU A 496 47.10 -7.36 -33.43
CA LEU A 496 45.85 -8.07 -33.68
C LEU A 496 45.75 -9.30 -32.76
N LEU A 497 44.72 -9.33 -31.92
CA LEU A 497 44.41 -10.40 -30.95
C LEU A 497 43.35 -11.35 -31.49
N ILE A 498 42.26 -10.80 -32.05
CA ILE A 498 41.14 -11.55 -32.61
C ILE A 498 40.94 -11.10 -34.05
N ASN A 499 40.69 -12.05 -34.95
CA ASN A 499 40.29 -11.80 -36.33
C ASN A 499 39.33 -12.92 -36.74
N GLN A 500 38.06 -12.72 -36.44
CA GLN A 500 37.01 -13.70 -36.66
C GLN A 500 35.95 -13.12 -37.59
N GLN A 501 35.50 -13.94 -38.53
CA GLN A 501 34.36 -13.64 -39.38
C GLN A 501 33.10 -14.17 -38.71
N PHE A 502 32.07 -13.35 -38.71
CA PHE A 502 30.74 -13.65 -38.20
C PHE A 502 29.72 -13.28 -39.28
N THR A 503 28.52 -13.83 -39.20
CA THR A 503 27.35 -13.29 -39.90
C THR A 503 26.52 -12.45 -38.93
N VAL A 504 25.64 -11.58 -39.45
CA VAL A 504 24.66 -10.85 -38.62
C VAL A 504 23.85 -11.81 -37.75
N GLY A 505 23.46 -12.97 -38.30
CA GLY A 505 22.74 -14.00 -37.55
C GLY A 505 23.57 -14.63 -36.43
N ASP A 506 24.89 -14.75 -36.59
CA ASP A 506 25.76 -15.22 -35.50
C ASP A 506 25.75 -14.25 -34.31
N LEU A 507 25.72 -12.94 -34.57
CA LEU A 507 25.64 -11.90 -33.53
C LEU A 507 24.31 -11.99 -32.78
N GLU A 508 23.20 -12.06 -33.51
CA GLU A 508 21.86 -12.18 -32.91
C GLU A 508 21.73 -13.45 -32.05
N SER A 509 22.34 -14.56 -32.49
CA SER A 509 22.37 -15.80 -31.71
C SER A 509 23.18 -15.71 -30.41
N LEU A 510 24.03 -14.70 -30.21
CA LEU A 510 24.66 -14.48 -28.90
C LEU A 510 23.67 -14.02 -27.83
N ILE A 511 22.52 -13.47 -28.26
CA ILE A 511 21.52 -12.84 -27.38
C ILE A 511 20.24 -13.67 -27.36
N TYR A 512 19.77 -14.07 -28.55
CA TYR A 512 18.42 -14.59 -28.75
C TYR A 512 18.34 -16.11 -28.90
N ASP A 513 19.47 -16.80 -29.05
CA ASP A 513 19.45 -18.25 -29.17
C ASP A 513 18.93 -18.92 -27.89
N GLU A 514 18.23 -20.05 -28.05
CA GLU A 514 17.66 -20.81 -26.94
C GLU A 514 18.73 -21.32 -25.96
N THR A 515 19.98 -21.46 -26.42
CA THR A 515 21.12 -21.88 -25.60
C THR A 515 21.71 -20.76 -24.73
N VAL A 516 21.31 -19.50 -24.95
CA VAL A 516 21.77 -18.36 -24.14
C VAL A 516 21.16 -18.45 -22.74
N THR A 517 22.03 -18.57 -21.73
CA THR A 517 21.61 -18.65 -20.33
C THR A 517 20.91 -17.37 -19.85
N SER A 518 19.98 -17.49 -18.90
CA SER A 518 19.31 -16.31 -18.30
C SER A 518 20.31 -15.32 -17.70
N LEU A 519 21.44 -15.79 -17.15
CA LEU A 519 22.50 -14.91 -16.65
C LEU A 519 23.11 -14.04 -17.75
N ASN A 520 23.34 -14.61 -18.93
CA ASN A 520 23.86 -13.87 -20.08
C ASN A 520 22.79 -12.92 -20.64
N LYS A 521 21.52 -13.34 -20.71
CA LYS A 521 20.41 -12.48 -21.12
C LYS A 521 20.23 -11.28 -20.19
N LYS A 522 20.39 -11.50 -18.88
CA LYS A 522 20.37 -10.45 -17.85
C LYS A 522 21.55 -9.48 -18.01
N ALA A 523 22.73 -9.98 -18.35
CA ALA A 523 23.91 -9.14 -18.55
C ALA A 523 23.89 -8.37 -19.87
N ALA A 524 23.16 -8.87 -20.87
CA ALA A 524 22.99 -8.22 -22.16
C ALA A 524 22.00 -7.04 -22.02
N GLN A 525 22.52 -5.82 -22.00
CA GLN A 525 21.72 -4.62 -22.26
C GLN A 525 21.44 -4.53 -23.75
N VAL A 526 20.44 -5.29 -24.20
CA VAL A 526 20.16 -5.50 -25.62
C VAL A 526 19.57 -4.26 -26.30
N LYS A 527 18.86 -3.42 -25.55
CA LYS A 527 18.11 -2.28 -26.07
C LYS A 527 18.41 -1.05 -25.23
N ASP A 528 18.74 0.05 -25.89
CA ASP A 528 19.00 1.32 -25.21
C ASP A 528 18.82 2.52 -26.18
N ILE A 529 18.74 3.72 -25.60
CA ILE A 529 18.61 4.98 -26.33
C ILE A 529 19.96 5.70 -26.33
N TYR A 530 20.43 6.07 -27.51
CA TYR A 530 21.70 6.78 -27.69
C TYR A 530 21.47 8.13 -28.36
N GLN A 531 22.21 9.15 -27.93
CA GLN A 531 22.27 10.41 -28.67
C GLN A 531 23.23 10.30 -29.85
N VAL A 532 22.70 10.52 -31.04
CA VAL A 532 23.43 10.47 -32.31
C VAL A 532 23.49 11.86 -32.93
N ASP A 533 24.64 12.21 -33.49
CA ASP A 533 24.80 13.46 -34.23
C ASP A 533 24.07 13.36 -35.57
N SER A 534 23.16 14.30 -35.83
CA SER A 534 22.44 14.41 -37.09
C SER A 534 22.65 15.80 -37.71
N GLU A 535 22.31 15.96 -39.00
CA GLU A 535 22.36 17.26 -39.67
C GLU A 535 21.52 18.36 -38.99
N LYS A 536 20.61 17.99 -38.07
CA LYS A 536 19.76 18.90 -37.29
C LYS A 536 20.19 19.05 -35.82
N GLY A 537 21.33 18.48 -35.43
CA GLY A 537 21.83 18.42 -34.05
C GLY A 537 21.74 17.01 -33.46
N MET A 538 22.05 16.89 -32.17
CA MET A 538 21.92 15.61 -31.45
C MET A 538 20.46 15.18 -31.43
N VAL A 539 20.19 13.94 -31.85
CA VAL A 539 18.89 13.28 -31.77
C VAL A 539 19.03 12.02 -30.95
N SER A 540 18.06 11.74 -30.08
CA SER A 540 17.97 10.44 -29.41
C SER A 540 17.42 9.41 -30.40
N ASP A 541 18.07 8.25 -30.49
CA ASP A 541 17.64 7.14 -31.35
C ASP A 541 17.75 5.82 -30.59
N PHE A 542 16.89 4.86 -30.93
CA PHE A 542 16.81 3.55 -30.29
C PHE A 542 17.69 2.55 -31.02
N TYR A 543 18.46 1.78 -30.25
CA TYR A 543 19.33 0.73 -30.79
C TYR A 543 19.06 -0.60 -30.11
N GLU A 544 19.14 -1.67 -30.89
CA GLU A 544 19.07 -3.06 -30.45
C GLU A 544 20.31 -3.81 -30.94
N GLY A 545 21.03 -4.52 -30.06
CA GLY A 545 22.19 -5.32 -30.47
C GLY A 545 23.13 -5.80 -29.38
#